data_AF-M2SF15-F1
#
_entry.id   AF-M2SF15-F1
#
_cell.length_a   1.000
_cell.length_b   1.000
_cell.length_c   1.000
_cell.angle_alpha   90.00
_cell.angle_beta   90.00
_cell.angle_gamma   90.00
#
_symmetry.space_group_name_H-M   'P 1'
#
loop_
_entity.id
_entity.type
_entity.pdbx_description
1 polymer ?
#
loop_
_entity_poly.entity_id
_entity_poly.type
_entity_poly.pdbx_seq_one_letter_code
_entity_poly.pdbx_strand_id
1 'polypeptide(L)'
;MGAEGWIIDPESGARHSVAVSMQGQSFIVDRDDGRRQGFSPAALFPIEMRDGAEIYGLTGSDRFRLGLTHVRDPLIEARLPPFSISGRGGLWRFRALLLIAATMGAAGGALLID
;
A
#
# COMPACT_ATOMS: atom_id res chain seq x y z
N MET A 1 -2.56 -17.19 -2.17
CA MET A 1 -1.53 -16.28 -2.71
C MET A 1 -1.68 -14.97 -1.96
N GLY A 2 -0.58 -14.31 -1.60
CA GLY A 2 -0.55 -13.14 -0.72
C GLY A 2 0.84 -12.49 -0.72
N ALA A 3 1.14 -11.71 0.31
CA ALA A 3 2.48 -11.20 0.57
C ALA A 3 2.98 -11.62 1.96
N GLU A 4 4.29 -11.76 2.11
CA GLU A 4 4.93 -12.11 3.38
C GLU A 4 5.91 -11.02 3.77
N GLY A 5 6.01 -10.78 5.07
CA GLY A 5 6.82 -9.70 5.58
C GLY A 5 6.86 -9.68 7.09
N TRP A 6 7.02 -8.49 7.62
CA TRP A 6 7.05 -8.24 9.05
C TRP A 6 6.43 -6.88 9.37
N ILE A 7 5.97 -6.72 10.60
CA ILE A 7 5.64 -5.41 11.15
C ILE A 7 6.49 -5.10 12.38
N ILE A 8 6.67 -3.81 12.67
CA ILE A 8 7.08 -3.36 13.99
C ILE A 8 5.83 -2.90 14.74
N ASP A 9 5.55 -3.56 15.85
CA ASP A 9 4.45 -3.21 16.73
C ASP A 9 4.75 -1.86 17.41
N PRO A 10 3.87 -0.84 17.27
CA PRO A 10 4.15 0.51 17.75
C PRO A 10 4.13 0.64 19.27
N GLU A 11 3.50 -0.30 19.99
CA GLU A 11 3.39 -0.31 21.44
C GLU A 11 4.62 -0.98 22.08
N SER A 12 4.99 -2.16 21.57
CA SER A 12 6.07 -2.98 22.13
C SER A 12 7.42 -2.79 21.45
N GLY A 13 7.45 -2.25 20.23
CA GLY A 13 8.64 -2.21 19.37
C GLY A 13 9.07 -3.57 18.83
N ALA A 14 8.33 -4.63 19.13
CA ALA A 14 8.65 -5.98 18.70
C ALA A 14 8.42 -6.14 17.20
N ARG A 15 9.28 -6.94 16.56
CA ARG A 15 9.13 -7.33 15.16
C ARG A 15 8.35 -8.63 15.10
N HIS A 16 7.24 -8.62 14.36
CA HIS A 16 6.38 -9.78 14.15
C HIS A 16 6.42 -10.21 12.70
N SER A 17 6.49 -11.52 12.46
CA SER A 17 6.30 -12.05 11.11
C SER A 17 4.84 -11.92 10.73
N VAL A 18 4.56 -11.56 9.48
CA VAL A 18 3.19 -11.39 9.01
C VAL A 18 2.95 -12.00 7.63
N ALA A 19 1.73 -12.49 7.46
CA ALA A 19 1.13 -12.75 6.16
C ALA A 19 0.13 -11.65 5.83
N VAL A 20 0.18 -11.15 4.60
CA VAL A 20 -0.71 -10.10 4.09
C VAL A 20 -1.58 -10.67 3.00
N SER A 21 -2.89 -10.43 3.11
CA SER A 21 -3.89 -10.81 2.12
C SER A 21 -4.79 -9.64 1.78
N MET A 22 -5.46 -9.72 0.62
CA MET A 22 -6.50 -8.78 0.24
C MET A 22 -7.87 -9.30 0.68
N GLN A 23 -8.64 -8.49 1.40
CA GLN A 23 -10.08 -8.71 1.59
C GLN A 23 -10.85 -7.45 1.19
N GLY A 24 -11.58 -7.55 0.06
CA GLY A 24 -12.26 -6.40 -0.54
C GLY A 24 -11.28 -5.32 -0.98
N GLN A 25 -11.30 -4.18 -0.27
CA GLN A 25 -10.40 -3.05 -0.51
C GLN A 25 -9.32 -2.88 0.57
N SER A 26 -9.29 -3.75 1.58
CA SER A 26 -8.35 -3.66 2.69
C SER A 26 -7.24 -4.69 2.58
N PHE A 27 -6.03 -4.29 2.96
CA PHE A 27 -5.00 -5.25 3.35
C PHE A 27 -5.34 -5.79 4.72
N ILE A 28 -5.30 -7.11 4.83
CA ILE A 28 -5.41 -7.85 6.07
C ILE A 28 -4.04 -8.38 6.40
N VAL A 29 -3.55 -8.06 7.59
CA VAL A 29 -2.27 -8.50 8.12
C VAL A 29 -2.54 -9.47 9.26
N ASP A 30 -2.21 -10.72 9.04
CA ASP A 30 -2.25 -11.79 10.03
C ASP A 30 -0.84 -11.94 10.63
N ARG A 31 -0.72 -11.69 11.94
CA ARG A 31 0.54 -11.76 12.69
C ARG A 31 0.76 -13.17 13.25
N ASP A 32 2.03 -13.52 13.44
CA ASP A 32 2.45 -14.77 14.09
C ASP A 32 1.94 -14.95 15.53
N ASP A 33 1.67 -13.85 16.23
CA ASP A 33 1.07 -13.84 17.58
C ASP A 33 -0.47 -14.02 17.57
N GLY A 34 -1.06 -14.31 16.41
CA GLY A 34 -2.49 -14.56 16.24
C GLY A 34 -3.34 -13.28 16.15
N ARG A 35 -2.73 -12.08 16.26
CA ARG A 35 -3.45 -10.83 16.04
C ARG A 35 -3.68 -10.61 14.54
N ARG A 36 -4.83 -10.02 14.23
CA ARG A 36 -5.23 -9.69 12.86
C ARG A 36 -5.66 -8.24 12.79
N GLN A 37 -5.14 -7.51 11.81
CA GLN A 37 -5.46 -6.10 11.62
C GLN A 37 -5.74 -5.81 10.14
N GLY A 38 -6.68 -4.91 9.88
CA GLY A 38 -7.03 -4.46 8.53
C GLY A 38 -6.71 -2.99 8.36
N PHE A 39 -6.14 -2.61 7.22
CA PHE A 39 -5.97 -1.20 6.85
C PHE A 39 -6.15 -0.98 5.35
N SER A 40 -6.42 0.28 4.99
CA SER A 40 -6.49 0.68 3.59
C SER A 40 -5.08 0.71 2.98
N PRO A 41 -4.85 0.08 1.80
CA PRO A 41 -3.59 0.22 1.07
C PRO A 41 -3.23 1.68 0.77
N ALA A 42 -4.25 2.54 0.58
CA ALA A 42 -4.06 3.96 0.31
C ALA A 42 -3.54 4.76 1.53
N ALA A 43 -3.59 4.18 2.73
CA ALA A 43 -3.00 4.77 3.93
C ALA A 43 -1.52 4.40 4.11
N LEU A 44 -0.96 3.56 3.24
CA LEU A 44 0.47 3.27 3.25
C LEU A 44 1.25 4.36 2.50
N PHE A 45 2.47 4.61 2.97
CA PHE A 45 3.45 5.40 2.24
C PHE A 45 4.81 4.71 2.25
N PRO A 46 5.57 4.74 1.14
CA PRO A 46 6.88 4.12 1.07
C PRO A 46 7.86 4.90 1.95
N ILE A 47 8.73 4.17 2.66
CA ILE A 47 9.80 4.76 3.48
C ILE A 47 11.14 4.51 2.82
N GLU A 48 11.54 3.24 2.71
CA GLU A 48 12.82 2.84 2.12
C GLU A 48 12.78 1.38 1.63
N MET A 49 13.74 1.02 0.78
CA MET A 49 14.06 -0.37 0.50
C MET A 49 15.31 -0.74 1.29
N ARG A 50 15.22 -1.78 2.12
CA ARG A 50 16.34 -2.22 2.96
C ARG A 50 16.34 -3.73 3.12
N ASP A 51 17.51 -4.34 2.93
CA ASP A 51 17.74 -5.79 3.11
C ASP A 51 16.74 -6.66 2.31
N GLY A 52 16.38 -6.22 1.09
CA GLY A 52 15.39 -6.90 0.24
C GLY A 52 13.94 -6.75 0.67
N ALA A 53 13.66 -5.90 1.68
CA ALA A 53 12.31 -5.56 2.10
C ALA A 53 11.90 -4.18 1.61
N GLU A 54 10.68 -4.09 1.08
CA GLU A 54 9.95 -2.87 0.81
C GLU A 54 9.28 -2.39 2.11
N ILE A 55 9.78 -1.30 2.70
CA ILE A 55 9.30 -0.78 3.99
C ILE A 55 8.30 0.35 3.78
N TYR A 56 7.12 0.19 4.38
CA TYR A 56 6.01 1.13 4.37
C TYR A 56 5.69 1.63 5.77
N GLY A 57 5.30 2.90 5.87
CA GLY A 57 4.64 3.48 7.02
C GLY A 57 3.13 3.48 6.85
N LEU A 58 2.40 3.76 7.93
CA LEU A 58 0.95 3.91 7.93
C LEU A 58 0.58 5.33 8.36
N THR A 59 -0.21 6.04 7.56
CA THR A 59 -0.69 7.39 7.88
C THR A 59 -1.43 7.38 9.22
N GLY A 60 -1.09 8.34 10.10
CA GLY A 60 -1.62 8.41 11.46
C GLY A 60 -0.89 7.53 12.48
N SER A 61 0.19 6.83 12.09
CA SER A 61 1.06 6.10 13.00
C SER A 61 2.53 6.32 12.70
N ASP A 62 3.21 7.08 13.56
CA ASP A 62 4.62 7.42 13.36
C ASP A 62 5.57 6.23 13.56
N ARG A 63 5.13 5.21 14.31
CA ARG A 63 5.94 4.06 14.71
C ARG A 63 5.63 2.78 13.92
N PHE A 64 4.48 2.70 13.26
CA PHE A 64 4.13 1.52 12.48
C PHE A 64 5.07 1.36 11.29
N ARG A 65 5.60 0.15 11.09
CA ARG A 65 6.37 -0.21 9.90
C ARG A 65 5.85 -1.55 9.39
N LEU A 66 5.65 -1.65 8.08
CA LEU A 66 5.38 -2.89 7.35
C LEU A 66 6.50 -3.12 6.36
N GLY A 67 7.33 -4.13 6.57
CA GLY A 67 8.35 -4.54 5.62
C GLY A 67 7.89 -5.76 4.83
N LEU A 68 7.63 -5.62 3.53
CA LEU A 68 7.26 -6.72 2.65
C LEU A 68 8.50 -7.29 1.97
N THR A 69 8.70 -8.60 2.06
CA THR A 69 9.88 -9.29 1.48
C THR A 69 9.52 -10.12 0.25
N HIS A 70 8.30 -10.64 0.22
CA HIS A 70 7.83 -11.48 -0.87
C HIS A 70 6.38 -11.11 -1.20
N VAL A 71 6.17 -10.36 -2.27
CA VAL A 71 4.83 -10.07 -2.79
C VAL A 71 4.55 -11.03 -3.94
N ARG A 72 3.66 -12.00 -3.72
CA ARG A 72 3.32 -13.03 -4.72
C ARG A 72 1.92 -12.84 -5.31
N ASP A 73 1.14 -11.92 -4.75
CA ASP A 73 -0.21 -11.60 -5.20
C ASP A 73 -0.21 -10.31 -6.03
N PRO A 74 -0.58 -10.38 -7.33
CA PRO A 74 -0.65 -9.21 -8.21
C PRO A 74 -1.64 -8.14 -7.73
N LEU A 75 -2.69 -8.51 -7.00
CA LEU A 75 -3.66 -7.56 -6.45
C LEU A 75 -3.06 -6.75 -5.30
N ILE A 76 -2.20 -7.37 -4.49
CA ILE A 76 -1.43 -6.66 -3.47
C ILE A 76 -0.43 -5.73 -4.15
N GLU A 77 0.35 -6.26 -5.09
CA GLU A 77 1.36 -5.48 -5.83
C GLU A 77 0.75 -4.23 -6.49
N ALA A 78 -0.41 -4.37 -7.14
CA ALA A 78 -1.08 -3.25 -7.82
C ALA A 78 -1.64 -2.17 -6.88
N ARG A 79 -1.79 -2.47 -5.58
CA ARG A 79 -2.32 -1.53 -4.57
C ARG A 79 -1.27 -0.99 -3.62
N LEU A 80 -0.04 -1.50 -3.67
CA LEU A 80 1.05 -0.93 -2.92
C LEU A 80 1.43 0.42 -3.52
N PRO A 81 1.73 1.43 -2.68
CA PRO A 81 2.23 2.68 -3.19
C PRO A 81 3.63 2.46 -3.79
N PRO A 82 3.94 3.08 -4.94
CA PRO A 82 5.21 2.86 -5.62
C PRO A 82 6.36 3.50 -4.84
N PHE A 83 7.52 2.85 -4.77
CA PHE A 83 8.75 3.53 -4.40
C PHE A 83 9.14 4.50 -5.52
N SER A 84 9.08 5.81 -5.23
CA SER A 84 9.67 6.83 -6.11
C SER A 84 11.19 6.69 -6.06
N ILE A 85 11.76 5.82 -6.89
CA ILE A 85 13.22 5.72 -7.07
C ILE A 85 13.68 6.91 -7.90
N SER A 86 13.77 8.09 -7.28
CA SER A 86 14.70 9.14 -7.71
C SER A 86 16.02 8.91 -6.99
N GLY A 87 16.71 7.82 -7.34
CA GLY A 87 18.01 7.52 -6.77
C GLY A 87 18.41 6.07 -6.88
N ARG A 88 19.11 5.76 -7.98
CA ARG A 88 20.06 4.65 -8.11
C ARG A 88 19.48 3.24 -8.37
N GLY A 89 19.39 2.93 -9.68
CA GLY A 89 19.87 1.66 -10.23
C GLY A 89 18.96 0.46 -10.10
N GLY A 90 18.01 0.32 -11.02
CA GLY A 90 17.24 -0.92 -11.19
C GLY A 90 16.13 -0.75 -12.21
N LEU A 91 16.47 -0.77 -13.50
CA LEU A 91 15.51 -1.14 -14.54
C LEU A 91 14.82 -2.42 -14.05
N TRP A 92 13.53 -2.46 -13.78
CA TRP A 92 12.68 -3.65 -13.96
C TRP A 92 11.20 -3.48 -13.57
N ARG A 93 10.74 -2.34 -13.00
CA ARG A 93 9.31 -2.16 -12.70
C ARG A 93 8.80 -0.73 -12.88
N PHE A 94 8.59 -0.33 -14.14
CA PHE A 94 7.74 0.83 -14.45
C PHE A 94 6.44 0.35 -15.10
N ARG A 95 5.37 0.31 -14.31
CA ARG A 95 3.99 0.46 -14.82
C ARG A 95 3.28 1.50 -13.97
N ALA A 96 3.66 2.77 -14.17
CA ALA A 96 2.85 3.89 -13.73
C ALA A 96 1.65 4.00 -14.70
N LEU A 97 0.51 3.45 -14.28
CA LEU A 97 -0.78 3.66 -14.92
C LEU A 97 -1.26 5.06 -14.55
N LEU A 98 -1.13 6.00 -15.48
CA LEU A 98 -1.74 7.32 -15.39
C LEU A 98 -3.19 7.18 -15.87
N LEU A 99 -4.14 7.19 -14.94
CA LEU A 99 -5.56 7.21 -15.25
C LEU A 99 -6.26 8.15 -14.27
N ILE A 100 -6.19 9.46 -14.55
CA ILE A 100 -7.08 10.44 -13.93
C ILE A 100 -8.28 10.57 -14.87
N ALA A 101 -9.35 9.86 -14.53
CA ALA A 101 -10.67 10.09 -15.10
C ALA A 101 -11.26 11.34 -14.42
N ALA A 102 -11.19 12.49 -15.08
CA ALA A 102 -11.93 13.69 -14.69
C ALA A 102 -13.23 13.77 -15.52
N THR A 103 -14.22 12.95 -15.20
CA THR A 103 -15.61 13.25 -15.59
C THR A 103 -16.20 14.20 -14.56
N MET A 104 -15.94 15.50 -14.73
CA MET A 104 -16.74 16.52 -14.07
C MET A 104 -18.12 16.53 -14.72
N GLY A 105 -19.12 16.08 -13.95
CA GLY A 105 -20.50 16.39 -14.24
C GLY A 105 -20.73 17.89 -14.14
N ALA A 106 -21.21 18.49 -15.22
CA ALA A 106 -21.95 19.73 -15.20
C ALA A 106 -23.36 19.42 -15.74
N ALA A 107 -24.20 18.86 -14.87
CA ALA A 107 -25.63 19.03 -14.99
C ALA A 107 -25.96 20.44 -14.48
N GLY A 108 -26.52 21.29 -15.33
CA GLY A 108 -27.05 22.58 -14.91
C GLY A 108 -27.28 23.54 -16.06
N GLY A 109 -28.54 23.74 -16.43
CA GLY A 109 -28.97 24.93 -17.18
C GLY A 109 -29.65 24.66 -18.51
N ALA A 110 -30.85 24.09 -18.48
CA ALA A 110 -31.87 24.41 -19.46
C ALA A 110 -32.45 25.79 -19.09
N LEU A 111 -32.31 26.81 -19.95
CA LEU A 111 -33.25 27.94 -20.05
C LEU A 111 -32.93 28.86 -21.25
N LEU A 112 -33.91 28.96 -22.17
CA LEU A 112 -34.37 30.09 -23.02
C LEU A 112 -33.30 30.98 -23.72
N ILE A 113 -33.47 31.43 -24.97
CA ILE A 113 -34.48 32.39 -25.45
C ILE A 113 -34.47 32.39 -26.99
N ASP A 114 -35.68 32.44 -27.56
CA ASP A 114 -36.16 32.95 -28.88
C ASP A 114 -35.23 32.92 -30.12
#